data_AF-A0A969REY4-F1
#
_entry.id   AF-A0A969REY4-F1
#
_cell.length_a   1.000
_cell.length_b   1.000
_cell.length_c   1.000
_cell.angle_alpha   90.00
_cell.angle_beta   90.00
_cell.angle_gamma   90.00
#
_symmetry.space_group_name_H-M   'P 1'
#
loop_
_entity.id
_entity.type
_entity.pdbx_description
1 polymer ?
#
loop_
_entity_poly.entity_id
_entity_poly.type
_entity_poly.pdbx_seq_one_letter_code
_entity_poly.pdbx_strand_id
1 'polypeptide(L)'
;MTSLIQALPADVVDLIAAGEVIDSLAAVVRELVENALDAKATRITIGVWLDQWRVRVADNGMGMSLPDLQQAALPHSTSKIHETRDLWQITSLGFRGEALHSLVQLADLEIWSRSAEGAEGWRVCYNAQGEPTQTEPVAIAPGTIVTITNLFGNWLPRRQGLPPSSQQLRAIQTIVYHLALCHPHITWQIEQNDRPWLSIWASPSAKQILPQLLRDVQPTDLQELTLNSSPHPPISPSP
;
A
#
# COMPACT_ATOMS: atom_id res chain seq x y z
N MET A 1 23.87 -18.81 -32.37
CA MET A 1 24.83 -17.92 -31.70
C MET A 1 24.73 -18.22 -30.22
N THR A 2 25.81 -18.71 -29.60
CA THR A 2 25.87 -18.95 -28.15
C THR A 2 25.99 -17.60 -27.46
N SER A 3 24.93 -17.13 -26.80
CA SER A 3 24.98 -15.93 -25.97
C SER A 3 25.87 -16.22 -24.76
N LEU A 4 26.98 -15.50 -24.64
CA LEU A 4 27.78 -15.49 -23.42
C LEU A 4 26.97 -14.85 -22.30
N ILE A 5 27.13 -15.34 -21.06
CA ILE A 5 26.50 -14.75 -19.87
C ILE A 5 27.06 -13.34 -19.68
N GLN A 6 26.20 -12.34 -19.55
CA GLN A 6 26.55 -10.93 -19.32
C GLN A 6 25.79 -10.39 -18.11
N ALA A 7 26.40 -9.46 -17.39
CA ALA A 7 25.72 -8.73 -16.33
C ALA A 7 24.61 -7.86 -16.92
N LEU A 8 23.47 -7.80 -16.23
CA LEU A 8 22.36 -6.92 -16.62
C LEU A 8 22.72 -5.46 -16.31
N PRO A 9 22.29 -4.50 -17.13
CA PRO A 9 22.29 -3.08 -16.78
C PRO A 9 21.53 -2.82 -15.46
N ALA A 10 21.97 -1.84 -14.68
CA ALA A 10 21.39 -1.56 -13.35
C ALA A 10 19.89 -1.22 -13.41
N ASP A 11 19.49 -0.41 -14.39
CA ASP A 11 18.08 -0.08 -14.66
C ASP A 11 17.21 -1.31 -14.94
N VAL A 12 17.77 -2.34 -15.58
CA VAL A 12 17.06 -3.61 -15.83
C VAL A 12 16.93 -4.42 -14.54
N VAL A 13 17.96 -4.45 -13.70
CA VAL A 13 17.90 -5.14 -12.39
C VAL A 13 16.85 -4.49 -11.49
N ASP A 14 16.85 -3.17 -11.43
CA ASP A 14 15.92 -2.37 -10.64
C ASP A 14 14.47 -2.62 -11.09
N LEU A 15 14.22 -2.60 -12.40
CA LEU A 15 12.88 -2.90 -12.96
C LEU A 15 12.42 -4.34 -12.70
N ILE A 16 13.33 -5.32 -12.74
CA ILE A 16 13.00 -6.72 -12.41
C ILE A 16 12.62 -6.81 -10.93
N ALA A 17 13.45 -6.26 -10.03
CA ALA A 17 13.19 -6.28 -8.60
C ALA A 17 11.88 -5.56 -8.24
N ALA A 18 11.65 -4.37 -8.79
CA ALA A 18 10.42 -3.63 -8.59
C ALA A 18 9.19 -4.39 -9.10
N GLY A 19 9.30 -5.08 -10.25
CA GLY A 19 8.23 -5.90 -10.81
C GLY A 19 7.93 -7.20 -10.07
N GLU A 20 8.89 -7.72 -9.30
CA GLU A 20 8.69 -8.84 -8.36
C GLU A 20 7.97 -8.40 -7.08
N VAL A 21 8.20 -7.15 -6.64
CA VAL A 21 7.54 -6.56 -5.47
C VAL A 21 6.12 -6.07 -5.82
N ILE A 22 5.99 -5.33 -6.93
CA ILE A 22 4.74 -4.75 -7.42
C ILE A 22 4.39 -5.37 -8.77
N ASP A 23 3.50 -6.37 -8.71
CA ASP A 23 3.20 -7.20 -9.86
C ASP A 23 1.84 -6.86 -10.52
N SER A 24 1.00 -6.09 -9.83
CA SER A 24 -0.41 -5.85 -10.17
C SER A 24 -0.96 -4.58 -9.50
N LEU A 25 -2.09 -4.05 -9.98
CA LEU A 25 -2.78 -2.95 -9.30
C LEU A 25 -3.19 -3.32 -7.88
N ALA A 26 -3.53 -4.59 -7.64
CA ALA A 26 -3.90 -5.09 -6.33
C ALA A 26 -2.72 -5.04 -5.36
N ALA A 27 -1.50 -5.35 -5.82
CA ALA A 27 -0.28 -5.18 -5.04
C ALA A 27 -0.01 -3.69 -4.72
N VAL A 28 -0.20 -2.78 -5.68
CA VAL A 28 -0.11 -1.33 -5.43
C VAL A 28 -1.07 -0.90 -4.31
N VAL A 29 -2.34 -1.31 -4.41
CA VAL A 29 -3.34 -1.00 -3.39
C VAL A 29 -2.93 -1.56 -2.03
N ARG A 30 -2.49 -2.83 -1.98
CA ARG A 30 -2.05 -3.47 -0.73
C ARG A 30 -0.95 -2.67 -0.04
N GLU A 31 0.13 -2.36 -0.74
CA GLU A 31 1.29 -1.65 -0.17
C GLU A 31 0.94 -0.23 0.31
N LEU A 32 0.16 0.50 -0.48
CA LEU A 32 -0.28 1.85 -0.09
C LEU A 32 -1.23 1.84 1.10
N VAL A 33 -2.13 0.86 1.16
CA VAL A 33 -3.04 0.68 2.29
C VAL A 33 -2.27 0.25 3.55
N GLU A 34 -1.32 -0.67 3.43
CA GLU A 34 -0.46 -1.09 4.55
C GLU A 34 0.33 0.09 5.12
N ASN A 35 0.81 1.01 4.27
CA ASN A 35 1.42 2.25 4.72
C ASN A 35 0.44 3.17 5.47
N ALA A 36 -0.81 3.29 5.00
CA ALA A 36 -1.85 4.04 5.71
C ALA A 36 -2.19 3.41 7.08
N LEU A 37 -2.23 2.07 7.16
CA LEU A 37 -2.46 1.33 8.40
C LEU A 37 -1.32 1.57 9.40
N ASP A 38 -0.06 1.49 8.94
CA ASP A 38 1.12 1.78 9.75
C ASP A 38 1.12 3.25 10.25
N ALA A 39 0.57 4.17 9.45
CA ALA A 39 0.34 5.57 9.82
C ALA A 39 -0.85 5.77 10.77
N LYS A 40 -1.46 4.70 11.29
CA LYS A 40 -2.60 4.69 12.23
C LYS A 40 -3.87 5.34 11.68
N ALA A 41 -4.11 5.19 10.37
CA ALA A 41 -5.34 5.66 9.76
C ALA A 41 -6.57 4.97 10.35
N THR A 42 -7.66 5.73 10.48
CA THR A 42 -8.99 5.22 10.89
C THR A 42 -10.01 5.29 9.75
N ARG A 43 -9.64 5.97 8.65
CA ARG A 43 -10.38 6.03 7.40
C ARG A 43 -9.40 5.96 6.24
N ILE A 44 -9.69 5.08 5.30
CA ILE A 44 -8.90 4.90 4.07
C ILE A 44 -9.86 4.95 2.88
N THR A 45 -9.53 5.80 1.90
CA THR A 45 -10.24 5.93 0.63
C THR A 45 -9.33 5.48 -0.51
N ILE A 46 -9.82 4.56 -1.34
CA ILE A 46 -9.09 3.94 -2.45
C ILE A 46 -9.81 4.27 -3.75
N GLY A 47 -9.21 5.06 -4.62
CA GLY A 47 -9.70 5.35 -5.96
C GLY A 47 -8.94 4.57 -7.02
N VAL A 48 -9.66 3.93 -7.94
CA VAL A 48 -9.06 3.17 -9.06
C VAL A 48 -9.64 3.62 -10.40
N TRP A 49 -8.75 3.88 -11.36
CA TRP A 49 -9.08 4.18 -12.75
C TRP A 49 -8.26 3.25 -13.66
N LEU A 50 -8.82 2.08 -13.96
CA LEU A 50 -8.14 1.01 -14.70
C LEU A 50 -7.69 1.47 -16.08
N ASP A 51 -8.55 2.21 -16.79
CA ASP A 51 -8.26 2.70 -18.15
C ASP A 51 -7.15 3.76 -18.15
N GLN A 52 -6.88 4.39 -17.01
CA GLN A 52 -5.84 5.40 -16.82
C GLN A 52 -4.59 4.85 -16.13
N TRP A 53 -4.57 3.55 -15.78
CA TRP A 53 -3.49 2.93 -14.99
C TRP A 53 -3.17 3.72 -13.72
N ARG A 54 -4.24 4.17 -13.05
CA ARG A 54 -4.16 5.07 -11.90
C ARG A 54 -4.77 4.46 -10.65
N VAL A 55 -4.07 4.62 -9.54
CA VAL A 55 -4.51 4.28 -8.18
C VAL A 55 -4.27 5.50 -7.29
N ARG A 56 -5.23 5.82 -6.42
CA ARG A 56 -5.08 6.84 -5.38
C ARG A 56 -5.49 6.24 -4.05
N VAL A 57 -4.64 6.34 -3.03
CA VAL A 57 -4.99 5.97 -1.65
C VAL A 57 -4.87 7.21 -0.79
N ALA A 58 -5.95 7.55 -0.10
CA ALA A 58 -6.04 8.68 0.82
C ALA A 58 -6.38 8.18 2.22
N ASP A 59 -5.66 8.65 3.22
CA ASP A 59 -5.84 8.28 4.62
C ASP A 59 -5.87 9.50 5.53
N ASN A 60 -6.36 9.30 6.75
CA ASN A 60 -6.36 10.28 7.83
C ASN A 60 -5.38 9.91 8.95
N GLY A 61 -4.27 9.24 8.60
CA GLY A 61 -3.23 8.86 9.53
C GLY A 61 -2.40 10.05 10.00
N MET A 62 -1.24 9.76 10.58
CA MET A 62 -0.35 10.78 11.15
C MET A 62 0.25 11.74 10.12
N GLY A 63 0.27 11.37 8.83
CA GLY A 63 0.90 12.14 7.77
C GLY A 63 2.42 12.18 7.88
N MET A 64 3.05 12.94 6.99
CA MET A 64 4.49 13.14 6.89
C MET A 64 4.84 14.63 6.96
N SER A 65 6.00 14.94 7.53
CA SER A 65 6.60 16.27 7.42
C SER A 65 7.24 16.46 6.03
N LEU A 66 7.60 17.70 5.67
CA LEU A 66 8.31 17.94 4.42
C LEU A 66 9.66 17.19 4.35
N PRO A 67 10.52 17.17 5.40
CA PRO A 67 11.72 16.35 5.40
C PRO A 67 11.47 14.87 5.14
N ASP A 68 10.42 14.30 5.74
CA ASP A 68 10.06 12.90 5.53
C ASP A 68 9.59 12.67 4.08
N LEU A 69 8.76 13.57 3.53
CA LEU A 69 8.32 13.49 2.14
C LEU A 69 9.50 13.53 1.17
N GLN A 70 10.51 14.35 1.44
CA GLN A 70 11.69 14.43 0.57
C GLN A 70 12.48 13.12 0.52
N GLN A 71 12.34 12.25 1.53
CA GLN A 71 13.03 10.96 1.62
C GLN A 71 12.12 9.75 1.37
N ALA A 72 10.79 9.95 1.33
CA ALA A 72 9.80 8.87 1.34
C ALA A 72 9.92 7.87 0.16
N ALA A 73 10.44 8.31 -0.99
CA ALA A 73 10.59 7.48 -2.19
C ALA A 73 12.05 7.06 -2.45
N LEU A 74 13.00 7.44 -1.60
CA LEU A 74 14.39 7.00 -1.71
C LEU A 74 14.51 5.50 -1.35
N PRO A 75 15.46 4.77 -1.94
CA PRO A 75 15.67 3.38 -1.59
C PRO A 75 16.12 3.24 -0.13
N HIS A 76 15.78 2.11 0.49
CA HIS A 76 16.18 1.74 1.85
C HIS A 76 15.83 2.78 2.93
N SER A 77 14.81 3.59 2.69
CA SER A 77 14.38 4.66 3.59
C SER A 77 13.09 4.24 4.29
N THR A 78 13.20 3.93 5.59
CA THR A 78 12.06 3.53 6.43
C THR A 78 12.16 4.15 7.81
N SER A 79 11.03 4.57 8.38
CA SER A 79 10.92 5.00 9.78
C SER A 79 10.60 3.84 10.73
N LYS A 80 10.55 2.59 10.23
CA LYS A 80 9.95 1.45 10.93
C LYS A 80 10.95 0.40 11.44
N ILE A 81 12.20 0.45 10.97
CA ILE A 81 13.30 -0.43 11.41
C ILE A 81 14.55 0.42 11.57
N HIS A 82 15.22 0.31 12.73
CA HIS A 82 16.45 1.05 13.01
C HIS A 82 17.63 0.10 13.26
N GLU A 83 17.40 -1.13 13.72
CA GLU A 83 18.45 -2.10 14.06
C GLU A 83 18.10 -3.54 13.63
N THR A 84 19.12 -4.41 13.48
CA THR A 84 18.96 -5.81 13.04
C THR A 84 18.01 -6.64 13.93
N ARG A 85 17.84 -6.24 15.20
CA ARG A 85 16.89 -6.92 16.10
C ARG A 85 15.43 -6.67 15.73
N ASP A 86 15.13 -5.53 15.10
CA ASP A 86 13.77 -5.12 14.74
C ASP A 86 13.21 -5.97 13.59
N LEU A 87 14.10 -6.59 12.80
CA LEU A 87 13.73 -7.61 11.80
C LEU A 87 13.08 -8.86 12.41
N TRP A 88 13.31 -9.11 13.71
CA TRP A 88 12.73 -10.24 14.45
C TRP A 88 11.52 -9.85 15.30
N GLN A 89 11.13 -8.56 15.29
CA GLN A 89 9.99 -7.99 16.03
C GLN A 89 9.16 -7.08 15.12
N ILE A 90 8.88 -7.53 13.89
CA ILE A 90 8.15 -6.73 12.91
C ILE A 90 6.70 -6.53 13.36
N THR A 91 6.37 -5.31 13.80
CA THR A 91 5.00 -4.90 14.18
C THR A 91 4.32 -4.03 13.11
N SER A 92 5.01 -3.67 12.03
CA SER A 92 4.50 -2.86 10.93
C SER A 92 4.36 -3.69 9.65
N LEU A 93 3.33 -3.41 8.85
CA LEU A 93 3.03 -4.16 7.62
C LEU A 93 4.05 -3.85 6.50
N GLY A 94 4.51 -2.60 6.38
CA GLY A 94 5.47 -2.18 5.36
C GLY A 94 6.86 -1.84 5.92
N PHE A 95 7.67 -2.83 6.28
CA PHE A 95 8.96 -2.59 6.97
C PHE A 95 10.18 -2.36 6.08
N ARG A 96 10.09 -2.64 4.77
CA ARG A 96 11.24 -2.67 3.86
C ARG A 96 11.71 -1.29 3.37
N GLY A 97 10.89 -0.24 3.49
CA GLY A 97 11.24 1.08 2.93
C GLY A 97 11.42 1.09 1.40
N GLU A 98 10.88 0.07 0.71
CA GLU A 98 11.10 -0.16 -0.71
C GLU A 98 9.82 0.07 -1.54
N ALA A 99 8.63 0.01 -0.94
CA ALA A 99 7.38 0.05 -1.69
C ALA A 99 7.20 1.31 -2.54
N LEU A 100 7.40 2.50 -1.95
CA LEU A 100 7.30 3.77 -2.68
C LEU A 100 8.41 3.92 -3.73
N HIS A 101 9.60 3.39 -3.44
CA HIS A 101 10.72 3.38 -4.38
C HIS A 101 10.43 2.45 -5.59
N SER A 102 9.93 1.23 -5.36
CA SER A 102 9.52 0.34 -6.44
C SER A 102 8.39 0.96 -7.28
N LEU A 103 7.46 1.69 -6.65
CA LEU A 103 6.38 2.36 -7.36
C LEU A 103 6.88 3.47 -8.29
N VAL A 104 7.85 4.29 -7.87
CA VAL A 104 8.36 5.38 -8.73
C VAL A 104 9.20 4.87 -9.91
N GLN A 105 9.76 3.67 -9.82
CA GLN A 105 10.43 3.04 -10.96
C GLN A 105 9.41 2.51 -12.00
N LEU A 106 8.22 2.12 -11.55
CA LEU A 106 7.20 1.49 -12.38
C LEU A 106 6.12 2.48 -12.87
N ALA A 107 6.01 3.65 -12.27
CA ALA A 107 4.90 4.57 -12.44
C ALA A 107 5.29 6.01 -12.07
N ASP A 108 4.43 6.97 -12.39
CA ASP A 108 4.55 8.34 -11.89
C ASP A 108 3.97 8.41 -10.47
N LEU A 109 4.77 8.86 -9.50
CA LEU A 109 4.42 8.96 -8.08
C LEU A 109 4.23 10.42 -7.66
N GLU A 110 3.08 10.69 -7.04
CA GLU A 110 2.76 11.95 -6.38
C GLU A 110 2.26 11.69 -4.97
N ILE A 111 2.78 12.42 -3.98
CA ILE A 111 2.36 12.31 -2.59
C ILE A 111 1.97 13.69 -2.07
N TRP A 112 0.78 13.77 -1.48
CA TRP A 112 0.35 14.91 -0.69
C TRP A 112 0.30 14.47 0.75
N SER A 113 0.90 15.21 1.67
CA SER A 113 0.81 14.86 3.07
C SER A 113 0.89 16.09 3.96
N ARG A 114 0.22 16.00 5.10
CA ARG A 114 0.39 16.93 6.21
C ARG A 114 0.47 16.15 7.51
N SER A 115 1.57 16.33 8.23
CA SER A 115 1.70 15.83 9.60
C SER A 115 0.59 16.39 10.49
N ALA A 116 0.04 15.54 11.37
CA ALA A 116 -0.97 15.94 12.36
C ALA A 116 -0.49 17.05 13.31
N GLU A 117 0.83 17.13 13.54
CA GLU A 117 1.46 18.16 14.38
C GLU A 117 1.86 19.40 13.56
N GLY A 118 1.88 19.30 12.23
CA GLY A 118 2.31 20.34 11.31
C GLY A 118 1.18 21.25 10.85
N ALA A 119 1.48 22.53 10.65
CA ALA A 119 0.52 23.51 10.13
C ALA A 119 0.35 23.44 8.60
N GLU A 120 1.39 23.05 7.87
CA GLU A 120 1.46 23.11 6.41
C GLU A 120 1.43 21.71 5.79
N GLY A 121 0.67 21.57 4.70
CA GLY A 121 0.69 20.38 3.86
C GLY A 121 1.55 20.60 2.62
N TRP A 122 2.10 19.52 2.10
CA TRP A 122 3.01 19.54 0.96
C TRP A 122 2.60 18.53 -0.09
N ARG A 123 2.76 18.90 -1.36
CA ARG A 123 2.66 18.05 -2.53
C ARG A 123 4.07 17.84 -3.08
N VAL A 124 4.46 16.58 -3.27
CA VAL A 124 5.75 16.19 -3.82
C VAL A 124 5.58 15.20 -4.97
N CYS A 125 6.26 15.46 -6.08
CA CYS A 125 6.41 14.52 -7.20
C CYS A 125 7.85 14.01 -7.23
N TYR A 126 8.07 12.79 -7.72
CA TYR A 126 9.37 12.12 -7.66
C TYR A 126 9.86 11.67 -9.04
N ASN A 127 11.17 11.63 -9.26
CA ASN A 127 11.78 10.97 -10.42
C ASN A 127 11.95 9.47 -10.16
N ALA A 128 12.37 8.70 -11.19
CA ALA A 128 12.57 7.25 -11.08
C ALA A 128 13.62 6.82 -10.02
N GLN A 129 14.48 7.75 -9.57
CA GLN A 129 15.45 7.52 -8.50
C GLN A 129 14.85 7.77 -7.10
N GLY A 130 13.59 8.22 -7.01
CA GLY A 130 12.93 8.57 -5.76
C GLY A 130 13.24 9.97 -5.26
N GLU A 131 13.92 10.80 -6.06
CA GLU A 131 14.27 12.17 -5.67
C GLU A 131 13.12 13.13 -6.00
N PRO A 132 12.82 14.11 -5.13
CA PRO A 132 11.82 15.13 -5.39
C PRO A 132 12.12 15.95 -6.64
N THR A 133 11.15 16.04 -7.55
CA THR A 133 11.22 16.88 -8.76
C THR A 133 10.39 18.14 -8.65
N GLN A 134 9.30 18.09 -7.89
CA GLN A 134 8.42 19.21 -7.59
C GLN A 134 8.04 19.15 -6.12
N THR A 135 8.03 20.30 -5.45
CA THR A 135 7.66 20.43 -4.04
C THR A 135 6.89 21.72 -3.86
N GLU A 136 5.61 21.62 -3.47
CA GLU A 136 4.69 22.75 -3.39
C GLU A 136 3.86 22.70 -2.12
N PRO A 137 3.60 23.84 -1.46
CA PRO A 137 2.65 23.89 -0.36
C PRO A 137 1.23 23.65 -0.88
N VAL A 138 0.43 22.88 -0.16
CA VAL A 138 -0.95 22.54 -0.52
C VAL A 138 -1.86 22.53 0.70
N ALA A 139 -3.11 22.95 0.49
CA ALA A 139 -4.15 22.85 1.51
C ALA A 139 -4.69 21.41 1.56
N ILE A 140 -4.40 20.70 2.66
CA ILE A 140 -4.87 19.34 2.92
C ILE A 140 -5.14 19.15 4.43
N ALA A 141 -6.11 18.29 4.76
CA ALA A 141 -6.30 17.82 6.14
C ALA A 141 -5.10 16.96 6.59
N PRO A 142 -4.92 16.69 7.89
CA PRO A 142 -3.88 15.75 8.33
C PRO A 142 -4.09 14.37 7.71
N GLY A 143 -2.98 13.71 7.37
CA GLY A 143 -2.99 12.43 6.67
C GLY A 143 -2.21 12.49 5.36
N THR A 144 -2.37 11.46 4.54
CA THR A 144 -1.60 11.30 3.30
C THR A 144 -2.51 10.93 2.13
N ILE A 145 -2.19 11.44 0.95
CA ILE A 145 -2.75 11.00 -0.34
C ILE A 145 -1.58 10.58 -1.21
N VAL A 146 -1.52 9.30 -1.56
CA VAL A 146 -0.57 8.78 -2.55
C VAL A 146 -1.30 8.51 -3.85
N THR A 147 -0.83 9.12 -4.93
CA THR A 147 -1.36 8.93 -6.28
C THR A 147 -0.28 8.30 -7.16
N ILE A 148 -0.64 7.18 -7.78
CA ILE A 148 0.15 6.49 -8.79
C ILE A 148 -0.57 6.65 -10.13
N THR A 149 0.13 7.14 -11.15
CA THR A 149 -0.37 7.22 -12.54
C THR A 149 0.57 6.51 -13.50
N ASN A 150 0.06 6.14 -14.68
CA ASN A 150 0.87 5.53 -15.72
C ASN A 150 1.60 4.25 -15.26
N LEU A 151 0.96 3.43 -14.41
CA LEU A 151 1.55 2.19 -13.88
C LEU A 151 1.99 1.25 -15.01
N PHE A 152 3.24 0.78 -14.95
CA PHE A 152 3.94 0.01 -16.00
C PHE A 152 4.11 0.76 -17.33
N GLY A 153 4.15 2.09 -17.32
CA GLY A 153 4.27 2.93 -18.53
C GLY A 153 5.54 2.67 -19.32
N ASN A 154 6.64 2.46 -18.60
CA ASN A 154 7.94 2.15 -19.16
C ASN A 154 8.11 0.65 -19.48
N TRP A 155 7.10 -0.19 -19.16
CA TRP A 155 7.12 -1.63 -19.38
C TRP A 155 5.83 -2.13 -20.05
N LEU A 156 5.62 -1.71 -21.31
CA LEU A 156 4.40 -2.01 -22.06
C LEU A 156 4.04 -3.50 -22.17
N PRO A 157 4.98 -4.45 -22.43
CA PRO A 157 4.65 -5.87 -22.42
C PRO A 157 4.05 -6.34 -21.09
N ARG A 158 4.52 -5.81 -19.96
CA ARG A 158 3.97 -6.13 -18.64
C ARG A 158 2.56 -5.59 -18.50
N ARG A 159 2.35 -4.33 -18.89
CA ARG A 159 1.01 -3.69 -18.89
C ARG A 159 0.01 -4.47 -19.73
N GLN A 160 0.41 -4.91 -20.93
CA GLN A 160 -0.44 -5.68 -21.85
C GLN A 160 -0.70 -7.11 -21.35
N GLY A 161 0.22 -7.68 -20.57
CA GLY A 161 0.08 -8.99 -19.94
C GLY A 161 -0.77 -9.00 -18.67
N LEU A 162 -1.25 -7.84 -18.20
CA LEU A 162 -2.10 -7.79 -17.01
C LEU A 162 -3.46 -8.47 -17.27
N PRO A 163 -4.07 -9.08 -16.23
CA PRO A 163 -5.37 -9.70 -16.37
C PRO A 163 -6.47 -8.73 -16.85
N PRO A 164 -7.60 -9.22 -17.36
CA PRO A 164 -8.74 -8.37 -17.69
C PRO A 164 -9.22 -7.54 -16.48
N SER A 165 -9.78 -6.35 -16.75
CA SER A 165 -10.24 -5.40 -15.73
C SER A 165 -11.11 -6.02 -14.64
N SER A 166 -12.00 -6.96 -15.00
CA SER A 166 -12.87 -7.65 -14.03
C SER A 166 -12.08 -8.51 -13.02
N GLN A 167 -10.98 -9.13 -13.45
CA GLN A 167 -10.12 -9.94 -12.59
C GLN A 167 -9.26 -9.04 -11.69
N GLN A 168 -8.76 -7.92 -12.21
CA GLN A 168 -8.02 -6.94 -11.43
C GLN A 168 -8.88 -6.33 -10.31
N LEU A 169 -10.13 -5.95 -10.62
CA LEU A 169 -11.09 -5.47 -9.62
C LEU A 169 -11.35 -6.53 -8.55
N ARG A 170 -11.62 -7.78 -8.94
CA ARG A 170 -11.79 -8.88 -7.97
C ARG A 170 -10.58 -9.02 -7.04
N ALA A 171 -9.36 -8.94 -7.57
CA ALA A 171 -8.15 -9.01 -6.76
C ALA A 171 -8.06 -7.85 -5.74
N ILE A 172 -8.33 -6.61 -6.17
CA ILE A 172 -8.39 -5.44 -5.29
C ILE A 172 -9.44 -5.62 -4.19
N GLN A 173 -10.66 -6.05 -4.56
CA GLN A 173 -11.75 -6.31 -3.62
C GLN A 173 -11.36 -7.36 -2.57
N THR A 174 -10.76 -8.48 -3.00
CA THR A 174 -10.31 -9.54 -2.08
C THR A 174 -9.29 -9.02 -1.07
N ILE A 175 -8.29 -8.24 -1.52
CA ILE A 175 -7.29 -7.65 -0.62
C ILE A 175 -7.95 -6.71 0.38
N VAL A 176 -8.83 -5.81 -0.08
CA VAL A 176 -9.55 -4.87 0.80
C VAL A 176 -10.41 -5.63 1.80
N TYR A 177 -11.08 -6.70 1.40
CA TYR A 177 -11.88 -7.55 2.29
C TYR A 177 -11.03 -8.19 3.39
N HIS A 178 -9.88 -8.76 3.03
CA HIS A 178 -8.96 -9.34 4.01
C HIS A 178 -8.45 -8.29 5.00
N LEU A 179 -8.02 -7.13 4.50
CA LEU A 179 -7.55 -6.03 5.35
C LEU A 179 -8.65 -5.48 6.25
N ALA A 180 -9.88 -5.34 5.76
CA ALA A 180 -11.01 -4.90 6.57
C ALA A 180 -11.38 -5.89 7.69
N LEU A 181 -11.20 -7.20 7.47
CA LEU A 181 -11.38 -8.21 8.50
C LEU A 181 -10.29 -8.15 9.58
N CYS A 182 -9.05 -7.89 9.18
CA CYS A 182 -7.93 -7.71 10.11
C CYS A 182 -8.00 -6.39 10.90
N HIS A 183 -8.57 -5.35 10.30
CA HIS A 183 -8.67 -4.01 10.89
C HIS A 183 -10.13 -3.53 10.92
N PRO A 184 -10.98 -4.15 11.76
CA PRO A 184 -12.42 -3.88 11.79
C PRO A 184 -12.75 -2.45 12.21
N HIS A 185 -11.86 -1.77 12.95
CA HIS A 185 -12.03 -0.41 13.45
C HIS A 185 -11.81 0.69 12.40
N ILE A 186 -11.53 0.33 11.14
CA ILE A 186 -11.25 1.27 10.04
C ILE A 186 -12.45 1.37 9.11
N THR A 187 -12.72 2.59 8.65
CA THR A 187 -13.69 2.83 7.56
C THR A 187 -13.00 2.78 6.21
N TRP A 188 -13.53 1.97 5.31
CA TRP A 188 -13.00 1.74 3.97
C TRP A 188 -13.96 2.31 2.94
N GLN A 189 -13.46 3.16 2.05
CA GLN A 189 -14.24 3.71 0.94
C GLN A 189 -13.50 3.41 -0.35
N ILE A 190 -14.16 2.79 -1.32
CA ILE A 190 -13.54 2.38 -2.57
C ILE A 190 -14.34 2.96 -3.72
N GLU A 191 -13.65 3.63 -4.62
CA GLU A 191 -14.21 4.32 -5.78
C GLU A 191 -13.62 3.75 -7.06
N GLN A 192 -14.46 3.54 -8.06
CA GLN A 192 -14.06 3.19 -9.41
C GLN A 192 -14.48 4.32 -10.35
N ASN A 193 -13.51 4.94 -11.05
CA ASN A 193 -13.78 6.06 -11.96
C ASN A 193 -14.64 7.15 -11.31
N ASP A 194 -14.22 7.62 -10.12
CA ASP A 194 -14.88 8.64 -9.30
C ASP A 194 -16.30 8.29 -8.83
N ARG A 195 -16.72 7.01 -8.97
CA ARG A 195 -18.01 6.52 -8.49
C ARG A 195 -17.82 5.57 -7.31
N PRO A 196 -18.63 5.70 -6.24
CA PRO A 196 -18.60 4.74 -5.14
C PRO A 196 -18.82 3.32 -5.65
N TRP A 197 -17.91 2.42 -5.28
CA TRP A 197 -17.96 1.02 -5.65
C TRP A 197 -18.24 0.12 -4.45
N LEU A 198 -17.56 0.37 -3.33
CA LEU A 198 -17.70 -0.41 -2.10
C LEU A 198 -17.47 0.52 -0.89
N SER A 199 -18.16 0.25 0.21
CA SER A 199 -17.92 0.91 1.49
C SER A 199 -18.07 -0.10 2.62
N ILE A 200 -17.11 -0.10 3.53
CA ILE A 200 -17.11 -0.94 4.73
C ILE A 200 -16.91 -0.02 5.92
N TRP A 201 -17.87 -0.04 6.84
CA TRP A 201 -17.87 0.85 7.99
C TRP A 201 -17.14 0.23 9.17
N ALA A 202 -16.38 1.07 9.87
CA ALA A 202 -15.71 0.70 11.10
C ALA A 202 -16.70 0.03 12.06
N SER A 203 -16.31 -1.11 12.60
CA SER A 203 -17.11 -1.96 13.47
C SER A 203 -16.25 -2.47 14.64
N PRO A 204 -16.86 -2.86 15.78
CA PRO A 204 -16.12 -3.38 16.94
C PRO A 204 -15.39 -4.70 16.70
N SER A 205 -15.82 -5.53 15.74
CA SER A 205 -15.21 -6.84 15.50
C SER A 205 -15.40 -7.34 14.06
N ALA A 206 -14.58 -8.31 13.67
CA ALA A 206 -14.67 -8.96 12.35
C ALA A 206 -16.05 -9.62 12.11
N LYS A 207 -16.71 -10.10 13.18
CA LYS A 207 -18.08 -10.64 13.12
C LYS A 207 -19.09 -9.62 12.57
N GLN A 208 -18.89 -8.34 12.84
CA GLN A 208 -19.75 -7.26 12.34
C GLN A 208 -19.32 -6.72 10.98
N ILE A 209 -18.09 -7.00 10.55
CA ILE A 209 -17.60 -6.68 9.20
C ILE A 209 -18.13 -7.70 8.18
N LEU A 210 -18.11 -9.00 8.49
CA LEU A 210 -18.47 -10.07 7.54
C LEU A 210 -19.81 -9.86 6.80
N PRO A 211 -20.92 -9.47 7.46
CA PRO A 211 -22.19 -9.17 6.78
C PRO A 211 -22.12 -7.99 5.78
N GLN A 212 -21.17 -7.07 5.96
CA GLN A 212 -20.94 -5.98 5.01
C GLN A 212 -20.21 -6.46 3.75
N LEU A 213 -19.45 -7.55 3.84
CA LEU A 213 -18.67 -8.12 2.73
C LEU A 213 -19.47 -9.16 1.93
N LEU A 214 -20.31 -9.93 2.64
CA LEU A 214 -21.05 -11.08 2.13
C LEU A 214 -22.55 -10.84 2.28
N ARG A 215 -23.27 -10.72 1.16
CA ARG A 215 -24.70 -10.34 1.13
C ARG A 215 -25.62 -11.28 1.89
N ASP A 216 -25.29 -12.57 1.90
CA ASP A 216 -26.18 -13.63 2.43
C ASP A 216 -25.76 -14.13 3.82
N VAL A 217 -24.86 -13.42 4.52
CA VAL A 217 -24.40 -13.78 5.86
C VAL A 217 -24.95 -12.79 6.88
N GLN A 218 -25.68 -13.31 7.86
CA GLN A 218 -26.16 -12.53 8.99
C GLN A 218 -25.25 -12.70 10.21
N PRO A 219 -25.21 -11.72 11.14
CA PRO A 219 -24.46 -11.87 12.39
C PRO A 219 -24.84 -13.10 13.22
N THR A 220 -26.07 -13.61 13.06
CA THR A 220 -26.57 -14.84 13.72
C THR A 220 -25.95 -16.11 13.14
N ASP A 221 -25.47 -16.06 11.89
CA ASP A 221 -24.85 -17.20 11.22
C ASP A 221 -23.39 -17.40 11.66
N LEU A 222 -22.87 -16.47 12.47
CA LEU A 222 -21.47 -16.40 12.86
C LEU A 222 -21.29 -16.67 14.36
N GLN A 223 -20.37 -17.59 14.68
CA GLN A 223 -19.92 -17.86 16.04
C GLN A 223 -18.48 -17.39 16.22
N GLU A 224 -18.23 -16.60 17.26
CA GLU A 224 -16.89 -16.16 17.62
C GLU A 224 -16.22 -17.24 18.49
N LEU A 225 -15.01 -17.64 18.12
CA LEU A 225 -14.24 -18.67 18.81
C LEU A 225 -12.98 -18.04 19.39
N THR A 226 -12.79 -18.17 20.70
CA THR A 226 -11.54 -17.76 21.36
C THR A 226 -10.59 -18.95 21.37
N LEU A 227 -9.51 -18.85 20.59
CA LEU A 227 -8.44 -19.84 20.61
C LEU A 227 -7.44 -19.46 21.70
N ASN A 228 -7.34 -20.28 22.76
CA ASN A 228 -6.26 -20.17 23.72
C ASN A 228 -5.00 -20.76 23.08
N SER A 229 -4.17 -19.93 22.44
CA SER A 229 -2.85 -20.38 22.02
C SER A 229 -2.00 -20.63 23.26
N SER A 230 -1.67 -21.90 23.56
CA SER A 230 -0.55 -22.19 24.48
C SER A 230 0.70 -21.48 23.95
N PRO A 231 1.48 -20.79 24.79
CA PRO A 231 2.70 -20.13 24.33
C PRO A 231 3.60 -21.16 23.65
N HIS A 232 4.12 -20.83 22.46
CA HIS A 232 5.14 -21.64 21.81
C HIS A 232 6.26 -21.92 22.81
N PRO A 233 6.71 -23.19 22.98
CA PRO A 233 7.88 -23.44 23.80
C PRO A 233 9.05 -22.63 23.21
N PRO A 234 9.90 -22.02 24.06
CA PRO A 234 11.06 -21.29 23.58
C PRO A 234 11.88 -22.23 22.69
N ILE A 235 12.27 -21.73 21.51
CA ILE A 235 13.21 -22.41 20.63
C ILE A 235 14.53 -22.48 21.41
N SER A 236 14.83 -23.64 21.99
CA SER A 236 16.13 -23.92 22.57
C SER A 236 17.19 -23.74 21.48
N PRO A 237 18.28 -22.98 21.70
CA PRO A 237 19.39 -23.01 20.77
C PRO A 237 19.96 -24.44 20.78
N SER A 238 19.94 -25.09 19.61
CA SER A 238 20.63 -26.37 19.42
C SER A 238 22.15 -26.19 19.66
N PRO A 239 22.83 -27.20 20.23
CA PRO A 239 24.23 -27.13 20.63
C PRO A 239 25.21 -26.99 19.46
#